data_AF-A0A9W9R4H9-F1
#
_entry.id   AF-A0A9W9R4H9-F1
#
_cell.length_a   1.000
_cell.length_b   1.000
_cell.length_c   1.000
_cell.angle_alpha   90.00
_cell.angle_beta   90.00
_cell.angle_gamma   90.00
#
_symmetry.space_group_name_H-M   'P 1'
#
loop_
_entity.id
_entity.type
_entity.pdbx_description
1 polymer ?
#
loop_
_entity_poly.entity_id
_entity_poly.type
_entity_poly.pdbx_seq_one_letter_code
_entity_poly.pdbx_strand_id
1 'polypeptide(L)'
;MAGDLLHAKRPERTIDVIKSLENPSDEETKALLAIKSNMISHFKNQPALMYCKEAMLLSAVADNHEFNDLIAGFASAITTGTADEKPLDRDLLHYFAGCLRWGQHAISPSEQIFGAFLNALSKYLTSSNNESRLRDSYLLTRTIGTILDAMVDCKVEGLDRVQLHGPLEEKLHGLEDHDEPRMAQAAQYALQALHRVPDNESPWEEALRYGGITINIVIQLSGAVAKLDLGQISSSVSRPMRDSKSS
;
A
#
# COMPACT_ATOMS: atom_id res chain seq x y z
N MET A 1 4.75 -32.04 49.97
CA MET A 1 5.35 -31.57 48.70
C MET A 1 4.44 -30.47 48.20
N ALA A 2 4.87 -29.22 48.37
CA ALA A 2 4.12 -28.05 47.91
C ALA A 2 4.29 -27.97 46.39
N GLY A 3 3.17 -28.01 45.66
CA GLY A 3 3.17 -27.75 44.24
C GLY A 3 3.46 -26.28 44.01
N ASP A 4 4.55 -25.98 43.31
CA ASP A 4 4.77 -24.66 42.74
C ASP A 4 3.62 -24.36 41.77
N LEU A 5 2.68 -23.54 42.25
CA LEU A 5 1.79 -22.79 41.39
C LEU A 5 2.70 -21.87 40.56
N LEU A 6 2.99 -22.28 39.32
CA LEU A 6 3.63 -21.46 38.30
C LEU A 6 2.76 -20.21 38.11
N HIS A 7 3.08 -19.15 38.85
CA HIS A 7 2.51 -17.84 38.61
C HIS A 7 2.97 -17.38 37.22
N ALA A 8 2.03 -17.37 36.27
CA ALA A 8 2.08 -16.64 35.02
C ALA A 8 2.83 -15.31 35.20
N LYS A 9 4.09 -15.24 34.75
CA LYS A 9 4.86 -14.00 34.89
C LYS A 9 4.30 -12.98 33.90
N ARG A 10 3.77 -11.86 34.42
CA ARG A 10 3.21 -10.78 33.59
C ARG A 10 4.23 -10.38 32.51
N PRO A 11 3.84 -10.33 31.21
CA PRO A 11 4.73 -9.88 30.17
C PRO A 11 5.16 -8.43 30.41
N GLU A 12 6.46 -8.17 30.40
CA GLU A 12 7.01 -6.82 30.57
C GLU A 12 7.32 -6.15 29.23
N ARG A 13 7.43 -6.94 28.14
CA ARG A 13 7.74 -6.46 26.80
C ARG A 13 6.81 -7.09 25.76
N THR A 14 6.63 -6.41 24.63
CA THR A 14 5.84 -6.90 23.48
C THR A 14 6.32 -8.26 22.97
N ILE A 15 7.63 -8.50 22.98
CA ILE A 15 8.20 -9.80 22.55
C ILE A 15 7.82 -10.95 23.49
N ASP A 16 7.59 -10.65 24.77
CA ASP A 16 7.19 -11.65 25.75
C ASP A 16 5.71 -12.02 25.52
N VAL A 17 4.87 -11.06 25.11
CA VAL A 17 3.47 -11.32 24.68
C VAL A 17 3.44 -12.22 23.44
N ILE A 18 4.24 -11.92 22.43
CA ILE A 18 4.29 -12.69 21.17
C ILE A 18 4.71 -14.14 21.44
N LYS A 19 5.81 -14.34 22.18
CA LYS A 19 6.31 -15.68 22.51
C LYS A 19 5.31 -16.52 23.29
N SER A 20 4.57 -15.90 24.21
CA SER A 20 3.52 -16.59 24.96
C SER A 20 2.30 -16.93 24.11
N LEU A 21 2.01 -16.16 23.06
CA LEU A 21 0.94 -16.48 22.10
C LEU A 21 1.33 -17.59 21.11
N GLU A 22 2.62 -17.79 20.84
CA GLU A 22 3.12 -18.90 20.03
C GLU A 22 3.00 -20.27 20.74
N ASN A 23 3.05 -20.29 22.08
CA ASN A 23 2.91 -21.50 22.90
C ASN A 23 1.88 -21.29 24.03
N PRO A 24 0.58 -21.21 23.70
CA PRO A 24 -0.46 -20.81 24.63
C PRO A 24 -0.68 -21.83 25.76
N SER A 25 -0.82 -21.34 26.99
CA SER A 25 -1.50 -22.07 28.08
C SER A 25 -2.97 -21.63 28.14
N ASP A 26 -3.89 -22.56 28.41
CA ASP A 26 -5.34 -22.30 28.30
C ASP A 26 -5.83 -21.15 29.21
N GLU A 27 -5.21 -20.95 30.38
CA GLU A 27 -5.63 -19.93 31.36
C GLU A 27 -5.10 -18.52 31.04
N GLU A 28 -3.92 -18.40 30.42
CA GLU A 28 -3.27 -17.10 30.17
C GLU A 28 -3.60 -16.51 28.79
N THR A 29 -3.99 -17.36 27.85
CA THR A 29 -4.20 -17.00 26.43
C THR A 29 -5.21 -15.86 26.28
N LYS A 30 -6.34 -15.90 27.00
CA LYS A 30 -7.37 -14.87 26.89
C LYS A 30 -6.88 -13.50 27.37
N ALA A 31 -6.08 -13.46 28.42
CA ALA A 31 -5.51 -12.22 28.93
C ALA A 31 -4.47 -11.63 27.97
N LEU A 32 -3.62 -12.49 27.39
CA LEU A 32 -2.61 -12.10 26.41
C LEU A 32 -3.24 -11.57 25.12
N LEU A 33 -4.31 -12.22 24.63
CA LEU A 33 -5.08 -11.73 23.49
C LEU A 33 -5.69 -10.35 23.79
N ALA A 34 -6.28 -10.15 24.97
CA ALA A 34 -6.83 -8.86 25.35
C ALA A 34 -5.75 -7.76 25.43
N ILE A 35 -4.56 -8.07 25.94
CA ILE A 35 -3.42 -7.13 25.96
C ILE A 35 -3.01 -6.78 24.52
N LYS A 36 -2.83 -7.77 23.64
CA LYS A 36 -2.52 -7.58 22.23
C LYS A 36 -3.52 -6.62 21.57
N SER A 37 -4.81 -6.92 21.65
CA SER A 37 -5.87 -6.11 21.02
C SER A 37 -5.91 -4.69 21.58
N ASN A 38 -5.67 -4.51 22.88
CA ASN A 38 -5.59 -3.18 23.49
C ASN A 38 -4.39 -2.37 23.00
N MET A 39 -3.21 -3.00 22.85
CA MET A 39 -2.02 -2.33 22.31
C MET A 39 -2.25 -1.87 20.87
N ILE A 40 -2.86 -2.71 20.04
CA ILE A 40 -3.17 -2.40 18.64
C ILE A 40 -4.20 -1.27 18.55
N SER A 41 -5.29 -1.36 19.33
CA SER A 41 -6.31 -0.32 19.40
C SER A 41 -5.75 1.02 19.90
N HIS A 42 -4.84 0.98 20.88
CA HIS A 42 -4.16 2.19 21.35
C HIS A 42 -3.31 2.82 20.23
N PHE A 43 -2.52 2.02 19.52
CA PHE A 43 -1.71 2.50 18.41
C PHE A 43 -2.54 3.11 17.28
N LYS A 44 -3.67 2.49 16.91
CA LYS A 44 -4.60 3.05 15.92
C LYS A 44 -5.12 4.44 16.32
N ASN A 45 -5.50 4.60 17.58
CA ASN A 45 -6.13 5.84 18.08
C ASN A 45 -5.12 6.94 18.42
N GLN A 46 -3.91 6.56 18.83
CA GLN A 46 -2.83 7.47 19.23
C GLN A 46 -1.50 7.02 18.61
N PRO A 47 -1.38 7.13 17.28
CA PRO A 47 -0.16 6.73 16.59
C PRO A 47 1.00 7.63 17.00
N ALA A 48 2.08 7.02 17.48
CA ALA A 48 3.30 7.72 17.85
C ALA A 48 4.52 6.91 17.41
N LEU A 49 5.61 7.61 17.06
CA LEU A 49 6.86 6.97 16.61
C LEU A 49 7.38 5.95 17.64
N MET A 50 7.26 6.28 18.92
CA MET A 50 7.69 5.42 20.03
C MET A 50 6.94 4.09 20.14
N TYR A 51 5.80 3.93 19.45
CA TYR A 51 4.99 2.70 19.45
C TYR A 51 5.13 1.92 18.14
N CYS A 52 5.81 2.46 17.12
CA CYS A 52 5.85 1.85 15.79
C CYS A 52 6.59 0.51 15.78
N LYS A 53 7.61 0.35 16.63
CA LYS A 53 8.36 -0.91 16.74
C LYS A 53 7.49 -2.01 17.35
N GLU A 54 6.74 -1.69 18.39
CA GLU A 54 5.80 -2.60 19.04
C GLU A 54 4.66 -2.97 18.11
N ALA A 55 4.09 -1.98 17.40
CA ALA A 55 3.06 -2.18 16.39
C ALA A 55 3.54 -3.13 15.27
N MET A 56 4.76 -2.92 14.76
CA MET A 56 5.38 -3.82 13.79
C MET A 56 5.51 -5.25 14.35
N LEU A 57 5.98 -5.43 15.57
CA LEU A 57 6.14 -6.76 16.17
C LEU A 57 4.79 -7.49 16.34
N LEU A 58 3.75 -6.77 16.75
CA LEU A 58 2.41 -7.32 16.94
C LEU A 58 1.76 -7.83 15.64
N SER A 59 2.20 -7.34 14.48
CA SER A 59 1.69 -7.78 13.17
C SER A 59 1.84 -9.29 12.94
N ALA A 60 2.84 -9.93 13.55
CA ALA A 60 3.10 -11.37 13.40
C ALA A 60 2.02 -12.26 14.04
N VAL A 61 1.21 -11.70 14.94
CA VAL A 61 0.17 -12.43 15.71
C VAL A 61 -1.20 -11.74 15.65
N ALA A 62 -1.35 -10.75 14.77
CA ALA A 62 -2.58 -10.00 14.56
C ALA A 62 -3.56 -10.82 13.70
N ASP A 63 -4.85 -10.75 14.00
CA ASP A 63 -5.87 -11.20 13.06
C ASP A 63 -6.15 -10.14 11.98
N ASN A 64 -7.03 -10.44 11.02
CA ASN A 64 -7.32 -9.53 9.90
C ASN A 64 -7.87 -8.17 10.35
N HIS A 65 -8.67 -8.12 11.42
CA HIS A 65 -9.24 -6.86 11.92
C HIS A 65 -8.15 -6.04 12.62
N GLU A 66 -7.38 -6.67 13.48
CA GLU A 66 -6.26 -6.06 14.19
C GLU A 66 -5.15 -5.59 13.23
N PHE A 67 -4.90 -6.34 12.16
CA PHE A 67 -3.95 -5.95 11.14
C PHE A 67 -4.41 -4.69 10.41
N ASN A 68 -5.69 -4.58 10.05
CA ASN A 68 -6.24 -3.35 9.48
C ASN A 68 -6.10 -2.15 10.44
N ASP A 69 -6.26 -2.38 11.75
CA ASP A 69 -6.04 -1.35 12.77
C ASP A 69 -4.57 -0.91 12.84
N LEU A 70 -3.61 -1.85 12.72
CA LEU A 70 -2.18 -1.54 12.61
C LEU A 70 -1.89 -0.68 11.37
N ILE A 71 -2.41 -1.08 10.20
CA ILE A 71 -2.21 -0.32 8.96
C ILE A 71 -2.81 1.08 9.06
N ALA A 72 -4.01 1.22 9.64
CA ALA A 72 -4.63 2.52 9.88
C ALA A 72 -3.79 3.41 10.81
N GLY A 73 -3.21 2.84 11.88
CA GLY A 73 -2.32 3.56 12.79
C GLY A 73 -1.06 4.06 12.09
N PHE A 74 -0.39 3.21 11.31
CA PHE A 74 0.77 3.61 10.51
C PHE A 74 0.42 4.65 9.44
N ALA A 75 -0.72 4.50 8.77
CA ALA A 75 -1.20 5.48 7.79
C ALA A 75 -1.42 6.85 8.44
N SER A 76 -2.08 6.88 9.59
CA SER A 76 -2.30 8.11 10.34
C SER A 76 -0.99 8.74 10.83
N ALA A 77 -0.02 7.95 11.31
CA ALA A 77 1.31 8.43 11.69
C ALA A 77 2.02 9.11 10.51
N ILE A 78 1.98 8.47 9.34
CA ILE A 78 2.60 8.96 8.11
C ILE A 78 1.92 10.24 7.64
N THR A 79 0.58 10.27 7.57
CA THR A 79 -0.14 11.47 7.13
C THR A 79 -0.02 12.63 8.11
N THR A 80 0.00 12.38 9.42
CA THR A 80 0.14 13.43 10.44
C THR A 80 1.52 14.07 10.40
N GLY A 81 2.57 13.28 10.20
CA GLY A 81 3.92 13.81 9.98
C GLY A 81 4.02 14.71 8.76
N THR A 82 3.06 14.62 7.84
CA THR A 82 3.13 15.32 6.55
C THR A 82 2.31 16.60 6.45
N ALA A 83 1.39 16.86 7.38
CA ALA A 83 0.62 18.11 7.42
C ALA A 83 1.48 19.35 7.73
N ASP A 84 2.65 19.15 8.36
CA ASP A 84 3.54 20.21 8.84
C ASP A 84 4.74 20.49 7.89
N GLU A 85 4.72 20.02 6.65
CA GLU A 85 5.90 20.01 5.74
C GLU A 85 7.14 19.32 6.32
N LYS A 86 6.98 18.57 7.42
CA LYS A 86 8.08 17.86 8.06
C LYS A 86 8.57 16.72 7.16
N PRO A 87 9.88 16.47 7.14
CA PRO A 87 10.42 15.30 6.45
C PRO A 87 9.76 14.02 6.97
N LEU A 88 9.43 13.12 6.05
CA LEU A 88 8.86 11.82 6.37
C LEU A 88 9.84 11.04 7.26
N ASP A 89 9.35 10.53 8.39
CA ASP A 89 10.19 9.81 9.34
C ASP A 89 10.65 8.47 8.75
N ARG A 90 11.96 8.26 8.76
CA ARG A 90 12.60 7.08 8.14
C ARG A 90 12.38 5.81 8.95
N ASP A 91 12.37 5.92 10.27
CA ASP A 91 12.14 4.77 11.15
C ASP A 91 10.68 4.34 11.04
N LEU A 92 9.76 5.30 10.92
CA LEU A 92 8.34 5.03 10.64
C LEU A 92 8.15 4.20 9.36
N LEU A 93 8.78 4.60 8.24
CA LEU A 93 8.73 3.82 6.99
C LEU A 93 9.34 2.43 7.14
N HIS A 94 10.44 2.31 7.89
CA HIS A 94 11.09 1.03 8.16
C HIS A 94 10.17 0.09 8.95
N TYR A 95 9.57 0.56 10.04
CA TYR A 95 8.66 -0.23 10.86
C TYR A 95 7.39 -0.62 10.11
N PHE A 96 6.88 0.27 9.27
CA PHE A 96 5.72 -0.03 8.44
C PHE A 96 6.01 -1.14 7.42
N ALA A 97 7.15 -1.05 6.72
CA ALA A 97 7.57 -2.12 5.80
C ALA A 97 7.74 -3.47 6.53
N GLY A 98 8.25 -3.45 7.76
CA GLY A 98 8.33 -4.65 8.61
C GLY A 98 6.95 -5.19 9.00
N CYS A 99 6.00 -4.31 9.32
CA CYS A 99 4.62 -4.66 9.68
C CYS A 99 3.95 -5.42 8.53
N LEU A 100 4.06 -4.91 7.31
CA LEU A 100 3.55 -5.57 6.11
C LEU A 100 4.16 -6.95 5.88
N ARG A 101 5.47 -7.07 6.06
CA ARG A 101 6.19 -8.33 5.84
C ARG A 101 5.87 -9.39 6.89
N TRP A 102 5.67 -9.02 8.14
CA TRP A 102 5.44 -9.98 9.22
C TRP A 102 3.96 -10.33 9.40
N GLY A 103 3.04 -9.44 9.01
CA GLY A 103 1.60 -9.70 9.05
C GLY A 103 0.97 -10.12 7.73
N GLN A 104 1.74 -10.61 6.74
CA GLN A 104 1.22 -11.04 5.43
C GLN A 104 0.03 -12.01 5.53
N HIS A 105 0.02 -12.87 6.56
CA HIS A 105 -1.04 -13.84 6.81
C HIS A 105 -2.39 -13.21 7.20
N ALA A 106 -2.39 -11.96 7.66
CA ALA A 106 -3.56 -11.23 8.15
C ALA A 106 -4.06 -10.17 7.15
N ILE A 107 -3.39 -10.01 6.00
CA ILE A 107 -3.80 -9.06 4.97
C ILE A 107 -5.09 -9.57 4.32
N SER A 108 -6.15 -8.76 4.46
CA SER A 108 -7.38 -8.96 3.70
C SER A 108 -7.16 -8.52 2.25
N PRO A 109 -7.75 -9.19 1.23
CA PRO A 109 -7.71 -8.77 -0.16
C PRO A 109 -8.37 -7.41 -0.48
N SER A 110 -8.79 -6.65 0.55
CA SER A 110 -9.51 -5.38 0.39
C SER A 110 -8.58 -4.22 0.00
N GLU A 111 -8.92 -3.56 -1.10
CA GLU A 111 -8.14 -2.48 -1.73
C GLU A 111 -8.08 -1.17 -0.92
N GLN A 112 -9.17 -0.81 -0.20
CA GLN A 112 -9.40 0.56 0.27
C GLN A 112 -8.26 1.13 1.13
N ILE A 113 -7.66 0.29 1.97
CA ILE A 113 -6.60 0.73 2.89
C ILE A 113 -5.28 0.94 2.12
N PHE A 114 -4.94 0.04 1.20
CA PHE A 114 -3.70 0.12 0.43
C PHE A 114 -3.74 1.24 -0.62
N GLY A 115 -4.89 1.43 -1.30
CA GLY A 115 -5.05 2.48 -2.31
C GLY A 115 -4.90 3.89 -1.72
N ALA A 116 -5.59 4.19 -0.61
CA ALA A 116 -5.45 5.47 0.09
C ALA A 116 -4.00 5.74 0.52
N PHE A 117 -3.30 4.68 0.92
CA PHE A 117 -1.93 4.75 1.41
C PHE A 117 -0.91 4.99 0.29
N LEU A 118 -0.98 4.22 -0.80
CA LEU A 118 -0.16 4.44 -1.98
C LEU A 118 -0.37 5.85 -2.55
N ASN A 119 -1.61 6.35 -2.56
CA ASN A 119 -1.90 7.72 -2.98
C ASN A 119 -1.17 8.74 -2.08
N ALA A 120 -1.27 8.59 -0.76
CA ALA A 120 -0.58 9.47 0.18
C ALA A 120 0.94 9.46 -0.02
N LEU A 121 1.57 8.28 -0.12
CA LEU A 121 3.01 8.14 -0.36
C LEU A 121 3.43 8.69 -1.73
N SER A 122 2.63 8.44 -2.77
CA SER A 122 2.91 8.94 -4.12
C SER A 122 2.97 10.46 -4.20
N LYS A 123 2.17 11.17 -3.38
CA LYS A 123 2.22 12.63 -3.29
C LYS A 123 3.56 13.15 -2.76
N TYR A 124 4.24 12.37 -1.90
CA TYR A 124 5.57 12.69 -1.37
C TYR A 124 6.72 12.35 -2.31
N LEU A 125 6.48 11.52 -3.34
CA LEU A 125 7.41 11.35 -4.45
C LEU A 125 7.41 12.64 -5.27
N THR A 126 8.22 13.61 -4.86
CA THR A 126 8.56 14.77 -5.70
C THR A 126 9.49 14.31 -6.81
N SER A 127 9.01 14.38 -8.05
CA SER A 127 9.81 14.18 -9.26
C SER A 127 10.74 15.38 -9.45
N SER A 128 11.85 15.42 -8.72
CA SER A 128 12.91 16.39 -8.93
C SER A 128 14.24 15.82 -8.46
N ASN A 129 15.29 15.96 -9.28
CA ASN A 129 16.70 15.61 -9.05
C ASN A 129 17.33 16.40 -7.88
N ASN A 130 16.62 16.53 -6.77
CA ASN A 130 17.06 17.28 -5.63
C ASN A 130 17.93 16.39 -4.76
N GLU A 131 19.26 16.48 -4.96
CA GLU A 131 20.26 15.66 -4.25
C GLU A 131 20.09 15.66 -2.73
N SER A 132 19.61 16.79 -2.17
CA SER A 132 19.34 16.95 -0.75
C SER A 132 18.27 16.02 -0.18
N ARG A 133 17.45 15.40 -1.04
CA ARG A 133 16.34 14.50 -0.66
C ARG A 133 16.45 13.09 -1.23
N LEU A 134 17.56 12.76 -1.92
CA LEU A 134 17.76 11.44 -2.56
C LEU A 134 17.51 10.27 -1.63
N ARG A 135 18.03 10.34 -0.40
CA ARG A 135 17.86 9.27 0.59
C ARG A 135 16.40 9.06 0.98
N ASP A 136 15.64 10.14 1.13
CA ASP A 136 14.23 10.06 1.50
C ASP A 136 13.39 9.58 0.32
N SER A 137 13.69 10.04 -0.91
CA SER A 137 13.09 9.54 -2.14
C SER A 137 13.34 8.04 -2.35
N TYR A 138 14.57 7.58 -2.07
CA TYR A 138 14.91 6.15 -2.12
C TYR A 138 14.11 5.34 -1.10
N LEU A 139 14.04 5.78 0.16
CA LEU A 139 13.29 5.07 1.19
C LEU A 139 11.79 5.04 0.92
N LEU A 140 11.24 6.12 0.37
CA LEU A 140 9.85 6.21 -0.04
C LEU A 140 9.56 5.24 -1.20
N THR A 141 10.39 5.26 -2.24
CA THR A 141 10.28 4.37 -3.41
C THR A 141 10.37 2.90 -2.98
N ARG A 142 11.32 2.57 -2.10
CA ARG A 142 11.46 1.22 -1.53
C ARG A 142 10.25 0.80 -0.71
N THR A 143 9.67 1.71 0.06
CA THR A 143 8.46 1.44 0.83
C THR A 143 7.26 1.20 -0.10
N ILE A 144 7.09 2.01 -1.13
CA ILE A 144 6.09 1.80 -2.20
C ILE A 144 6.24 0.42 -2.83
N GLY A 145 7.45 0.04 -3.24
CA GLY A 145 7.72 -1.30 -3.77
C GLY A 145 7.36 -2.41 -2.79
N THR A 146 7.64 -2.23 -1.49
CA THR A 146 7.29 -3.23 -0.46
C THR A 146 5.77 -3.38 -0.27
N ILE A 147 5.02 -2.29 -0.39
CA ILE A 147 3.55 -2.33 -0.30
C ILE A 147 2.96 -3.05 -1.51
N LEU A 148 3.42 -2.70 -2.70
CA LEU A 148 2.97 -3.32 -3.94
C LEU A 148 3.28 -4.83 -3.93
N ASP A 149 4.46 -5.22 -3.46
CA ASP A 149 4.83 -6.62 -3.30
C ASP A 149 3.91 -7.36 -2.32
N ALA A 150 3.61 -6.74 -1.17
CA ALA A 150 2.63 -7.31 -0.22
C ALA A 150 1.22 -7.41 -0.81
N MET A 151 0.81 -6.43 -1.64
CA MET A 151 -0.47 -6.48 -2.36
C MET A 151 -0.51 -7.63 -3.36
N VAL A 152 0.59 -7.90 -4.08
CA VAL A 152 0.72 -9.05 -4.99
C VAL A 152 0.61 -10.36 -4.23
N ASP A 153 1.37 -10.52 -3.13
CA ASP A 153 1.35 -11.72 -2.29
C ASP A 153 -0.05 -12.03 -1.75
N CYS A 154 -0.80 -10.98 -1.43
CA CYS A 154 -2.13 -11.08 -0.83
C CYS A 154 -3.28 -10.98 -1.84
N LYS A 155 -2.97 -10.91 -3.14
CA LYS A 155 -3.95 -10.82 -4.24
C LYS A 155 -4.94 -9.67 -4.07
N VAL A 156 -4.44 -8.51 -3.66
CA VAL A 156 -5.22 -7.27 -3.68
C VAL A 156 -5.37 -6.84 -5.13
N GLU A 157 -6.59 -6.50 -5.55
CA GLU A 157 -6.93 -6.10 -6.91
C GLU A 157 -7.76 -4.81 -6.89
N GLY A 158 -7.91 -4.17 -8.06
CA GLY A 158 -8.88 -3.10 -8.28
C GLY A 158 -8.34 -1.68 -8.10
N LEU A 159 -7.01 -1.51 -8.02
CA LEU A 159 -6.41 -0.18 -7.89
C LEU A 159 -6.98 0.80 -8.93
N ASP A 160 -7.37 2.00 -8.51
CA ASP A 160 -7.90 2.98 -9.46
C ASP A 160 -6.85 3.37 -10.52
N ARG A 161 -7.13 3.05 -11.80
CA ARG A 161 -6.21 3.29 -12.92
C ARG A 161 -5.83 4.77 -13.04
N VAL A 162 -6.81 5.66 -12.97
CA VAL A 162 -6.67 7.08 -13.32
C VAL A 162 -6.11 7.90 -12.17
N GLN A 163 -6.57 7.62 -10.94
CA GLN A 163 -6.24 8.39 -9.75
C GLN A 163 -4.98 7.89 -9.06
N LEU A 164 -4.58 6.63 -9.28
CA LEU A 164 -3.50 6.02 -8.54
C LEU A 164 -2.51 5.24 -9.39
N HIS A 165 -2.95 4.19 -10.10
CA HIS A 165 -2.02 3.28 -10.78
C HIS A 165 -1.21 4.03 -11.86
N GLY A 166 -1.86 4.72 -12.80
CA GLY A 166 -1.20 5.46 -13.88
C GLY A 166 -0.28 6.59 -13.38
N PRO A 167 -0.74 7.48 -12.48
CA PRO A 167 0.13 8.52 -11.91
C PRO A 167 1.33 7.97 -11.14
N LEU A 168 1.18 6.85 -10.44
CA LEU A 168 2.29 6.20 -9.74
C LEU A 168 3.26 5.55 -10.72
N GLU A 169 2.76 4.89 -11.76
CA GLU A 169 3.56 4.32 -12.85
C GLU A 169 4.42 5.40 -13.53
N GLU A 170 3.84 6.56 -13.88
CA GLU A 170 4.59 7.68 -14.46
C GLU A 170 5.69 8.20 -13.53
N LYS A 171 5.39 8.37 -12.24
CA LYS A 171 6.38 8.79 -11.23
C LYS A 171 7.55 7.82 -11.12
N LEU A 172 7.27 6.52 -11.14
CA LEU A 172 8.30 5.49 -11.01
C LEU A 172 9.15 5.36 -12.29
N HIS A 173 8.55 5.49 -13.48
CA HIS A 173 9.30 5.58 -14.74
C HIS A 173 10.27 6.77 -14.72
N GLY A 174 9.85 7.92 -14.19
CA GLY A 174 10.75 9.08 -14.02
C GLY A 174 11.96 8.83 -13.09
N LEU A 175 11.99 7.71 -12.37
CA LEU A 175 13.03 7.34 -11.41
C LEU A 175 13.83 6.10 -11.82
N GLU A 176 13.39 5.35 -12.83
CA GLU A 176 13.98 4.07 -13.21
C GLU A 176 15.36 4.21 -13.88
N ASP A 177 15.61 5.34 -14.52
CA ASP A 177 16.87 5.69 -15.19
C ASP A 177 17.70 6.72 -14.38
N HIS A 178 17.49 6.76 -13.07
CA HIS A 178 18.18 7.72 -12.20
C HIS A 178 19.68 7.43 -12.06
N ASP A 179 20.53 8.46 -12.09
CA ASP A 179 22.00 8.34 -12.05
C ASP A 179 22.52 7.57 -10.81
N GLU A 180 21.87 7.73 -9.65
CA GLU A 180 22.10 6.89 -8.46
C GLU A 180 21.52 5.47 -8.65
N PRO A 181 22.36 4.42 -8.72
CA PRO A 181 21.92 3.06 -9.08
C PRO A 181 20.91 2.45 -8.10
N ARG A 182 20.98 2.79 -6.81
CA ARG A 182 20.03 2.27 -5.82
C ARG A 182 18.62 2.81 -6.03
N MET A 183 18.51 4.04 -6.51
CA MET A 183 17.24 4.67 -6.81
C MET A 183 16.60 4.02 -8.03
N ALA A 184 17.37 3.89 -9.12
CA ALA A 184 16.98 3.19 -10.33
C ALA A 184 16.48 1.76 -10.02
N GLN A 185 17.24 0.99 -9.25
CA GLN A 185 16.85 -0.36 -8.85
C GLN A 185 15.54 -0.38 -8.04
N ALA A 186 15.38 0.52 -7.07
CA ALA A 186 14.18 0.57 -6.24
C ALA A 186 12.94 0.94 -7.06
N ALA A 187 13.09 1.86 -8.03
CA ALA A 187 12.01 2.27 -8.92
C ALA A 187 11.61 1.14 -9.87
N GLN A 188 12.57 0.45 -10.50
CA GLN A 188 12.32 -0.71 -11.35
C GLN A 188 11.61 -1.84 -10.59
N TYR A 189 12.04 -2.13 -9.35
CA TYR A 189 11.37 -3.11 -8.51
C TYR A 189 9.92 -2.71 -8.22
N ALA A 190 9.69 -1.45 -7.87
CA ALA A 190 8.35 -0.94 -7.60
C ALA A 190 7.46 -0.97 -8.86
N LEU A 191 7.99 -0.67 -10.05
CA LEU A 191 7.27 -0.81 -11.33
C LEU A 191 6.85 -2.25 -11.59
N GLN A 192 7.78 -3.19 -11.44
CA GLN A 192 7.49 -4.61 -11.62
C GLN A 192 6.42 -5.13 -10.66
N ALA A 193 6.42 -4.63 -9.41
CA ALA A 193 5.39 -4.95 -8.44
C ALA A 193 4.05 -4.30 -8.81
N LEU A 194 4.05 -3.03 -9.23
CA LEU A 194 2.86 -2.29 -9.66
C LEU A 194 2.14 -3.00 -10.82
N HIS A 195 2.87 -3.40 -11.86
CA HIS A 195 2.33 -4.13 -13.02
C HIS A 195 1.73 -5.50 -12.68
N ARG A 196 1.99 -6.03 -11.49
CA ARG A 196 1.41 -7.29 -11.00
C ARG A 196 0.18 -7.08 -10.12
N VAL A 197 -0.16 -5.84 -9.76
CA VAL A 197 -1.37 -5.49 -9.03
C VAL A 197 -2.42 -5.04 -10.06
N PRO A 198 -3.48 -5.83 -10.31
CA PRO A 198 -4.51 -5.45 -11.29
C PRO A 198 -5.18 -4.14 -10.90
N ASP A 199 -5.28 -3.21 -11.85
CA ASP A 199 -6.10 -2.02 -11.71
C ASP A 199 -7.57 -2.29 -12.10
N ASN A 200 -8.42 -1.28 -11.95
CA ASN A 200 -9.83 -1.35 -12.30
C ASN A 200 -10.13 -1.10 -13.79
N GLU A 201 -9.12 -1.02 -14.67
CA GLU A 201 -9.30 -0.88 -16.12
C GLU A 201 -9.86 -2.19 -16.69
N SER A 202 -11.01 -2.12 -17.36
CA SER A 202 -11.54 -3.29 -18.04
C SER A 202 -10.70 -3.61 -19.29
N PRO A 203 -10.65 -4.88 -19.74
CA PRO A 203 -9.91 -5.25 -20.96
C PRO A 203 -10.35 -4.48 -22.21
N TRP A 204 -11.59 -3.99 -22.23
CA TRP A 204 -12.12 -3.20 -23.34
C TRP A 204 -11.64 -1.75 -23.30
N GLU A 205 -11.50 -1.15 -22.12
CA GLU A 205 -10.93 0.19 -21.92
C GLU A 205 -9.44 0.18 -22.29
N GLU A 206 -8.72 -0.86 -21.85
CA GLU A 206 -7.30 -1.05 -22.20
C GLU A 206 -7.11 -1.17 -23.72
N ALA A 207 -7.93 -2.00 -24.39
CA ALA A 207 -7.88 -2.17 -25.84
C ALA A 207 -8.21 -0.87 -26.60
N LEU A 208 -9.15 -0.06 -26.11
CA LEU A 208 -9.50 1.24 -26.72
C LEU A 208 -8.34 2.25 -26.57
N ARG A 209 -7.66 2.25 -25.43
CA ARG A 209 -6.49 3.10 -25.18
C ARG A 209 -5.32 2.77 -26.11
N TYR A 210 -4.93 1.50 -26.21
CA TYR A 210 -3.90 1.08 -27.17
C TYR A 210 -4.35 1.20 -28.62
N GLY A 211 -5.67 1.18 -28.88
CA GLY A 211 -6.28 1.41 -30.18
C GLY A 211 -6.38 2.88 -30.61
N GLY A 212 -6.01 3.84 -29.75
CA GLY A 212 -6.00 5.26 -30.07
C GLY A 212 -7.37 5.96 -29.98
N ILE A 213 -8.32 5.41 -29.23
CA ILE A 213 -9.65 6.00 -29.01
C ILE A 213 -9.74 6.50 -27.56
N THR A 214 -9.82 7.82 -27.37
CA THR A 214 -9.97 8.43 -26.04
C THR A 214 -11.45 8.59 -25.70
N ILE A 215 -11.91 7.94 -24.62
CA ILE A 215 -13.25 8.11 -24.05
C ILE A 215 -13.11 8.65 -22.62
N ASN A 216 -13.77 9.76 -22.29
CA ASN A 216 -13.84 10.26 -20.92
C ASN A 216 -15.00 9.59 -20.19
N ILE A 217 -14.71 8.85 -19.13
CA ILE A 217 -15.70 8.23 -18.25
C ILE A 217 -15.72 8.99 -16.93
N VAL A 218 -16.90 9.52 -16.54
CA VAL A 218 -17.10 10.20 -15.25
C VAL A 218 -18.02 9.34 -14.38
N ILE A 219 -17.52 8.89 -13.24
CA ILE A 219 -18.30 8.12 -12.26
C ILE A 219 -18.71 9.05 -11.11
N GLN A 220 -20.02 9.23 -10.91
CA GLN A 220 -20.56 9.95 -9.74
C GLN A 220 -21.04 8.94 -8.69
N LEU A 221 -20.38 8.91 -7.54
CA LEU A 221 -20.68 8.00 -6.45
C LEU A 221 -21.83 8.51 -5.57
N SER A 222 -23.05 8.19 -5.99
CA SER A 222 -24.16 7.82 -5.09
C SER A 222 -25.25 7.07 -5.88
N GLY A 223 -24.98 5.80 -6.18
CA GLY A 223 -26.00 4.83 -6.59
C GLY A 223 -26.47 4.80 -8.06
N ALA A 224 -25.71 5.32 -9.04
CA ALA A 224 -26.18 5.32 -10.44
C ALA A 224 -25.14 4.88 -11.49
N VAL A 225 -25.69 4.40 -12.62
CA VAL A 225 -25.10 3.84 -13.85
C VAL A 225 -24.04 4.77 -14.48
N ALA A 226 -22.92 4.18 -14.92
CA ALA A 226 -21.85 4.86 -15.65
C ALA A 226 -22.39 5.56 -16.91
N LYS A 227 -22.06 6.85 -17.09
CA LYS A 227 -22.46 7.64 -18.26
C LYS A 227 -21.26 7.73 -19.22
N LEU A 228 -21.35 7.05 -20.36
CA LEU A 228 -20.38 7.13 -21.45
C LEU A 228 -20.70 8.34 -22.34
N ASP A 229 -19.74 9.24 -22.53
CA ASP A 229 -19.82 10.31 -23.53
C ASP A 229 -18.96 9.96 -24.74
N LEU A 230 -19.63 9.65 -25.86
CA LEU A 230 -19.03 9.14 -27.09
C LEU A 230 -18.78 10.25 -28.13
N GLY A 231 -18.68 11.50 -27.69
CA GLY A 231 -18.58 12.69 -28.57
C GLY A 231 -17.42 12.73 -29.57
N GLN A 232 -16.42 11.85 -29.46
CA GLN A 232 -15.24 11.81 -30.33
C GLN A 232 -15.26 10.68 -31.39
N ILE A 233 -16.30 9.83 -31.44
CA ILE A 233 -16.33 8.68 -32.37
C ILE A 233 -16.38 9.08 -33.87
N SER A 234 -16.71 10.33 -34.19
CA SER A 234 -16.99 10.71 -35.59
C SER A 234 -15.76 11.05 -36.46
N SER A 235 -14.57 11.30 -35.88
CA SER A 235 -13.41 11.74 -36.69
C SER A 235 -12.40 10.63 -37.03
N SER A 236 -12.44 9.47 -36.37
CA SER A 236 -11.51 8.36 -36.63
C SER A 236 -12.06 7.29 -37.59
N VAL A 237 -13.37 7.27 -37.84
CA VAL A 237 -14.01 6.42 -38.89
C VAL A 237 -14.21 7.25 -40.15
N SER A 238 -13.11 7.65 -40.77
CA SER A 238 -13.09 8.11 -42.17
C SER A 238 -11.76 7.70 -42.81
N ARG A 239 -11.51 6.39 -42.83
CA ARG A 239 -10.60 5.79 -43.81
C ARG A 239 -11.47 5.31 -44.98
N PRO A 240 -11.49 5.99 -46.13
CA PRO A 240 -12.05 5.38 -47.33
C PRO A 240 -11.11 4.25 -47.79
N MET A 241 -11.60 3.02 -47.75
CA MET A 241 -11.03 1.91 -48.52
C MET A 241 -11.34 2.12 -50.00
N ARG A 242 -10.27 2.08 -50.80
CA ARG A 242 -10.17 1.53 -52.16
C ARG A 242 -10.89 2.30 -53.27
N ASP A 243 -10.10 2.76 -54.25
CA ASP A 243 -10.35 2.40 -55.64
C ASP A 243 -9.04 2.22 -56.42
N SER A 244 -8.79 0.97 -56.75
CA SER A 244 -7.99 0.57 -57.90
C SER A 244 -8.79 0.91 -59.17
N LYS A 245 -8.23 1.66 -60.11
CA LYS A 245 -8.49 1.46 -61.54
C LYS A 245 -7.46 2.14 -62.44
N SER A 246 -7.09 1.35 -63.44
CA SER A 246 -6.24 1.58 -64.60
C SER A 246 -6.65 2.75 -65.50
N SER A 247 -5.67 3.52 -65.98
CA SER A 247 -5.32 3.68 -67.41
C SER A 247 -3.95 4.33 -67.52
#